data_AF-A0A031K239-F1
#
_entry.id   AF-A0A031K239-F1
#
_cell.length_a   1.000
_cell.length_b   1.000
_cell.length_c   1.000
_cell.angle_alpha   90.00
_cell.angle_beta   90.00
_cell.angle_gamma   90.00
#
_symmetry.space_group_name_H-M   'P 1'
#
loop_
_entity.id
_entity.type
_entity.pdbx_description
1 polymer ?
#
loop_
_entity_poly.entity_id
_entity_poly.type
_entity_poly.pdbx_seq_one_letter_code
_entity_poly.pdbx_strand_id
1 'polypeptide(L)'
;MMYVRHFVRALLAGVLVLCSAQVVAQEKTGNKPGFSLKPGTVRIVLMRPTIRVGEQSTGGMNEPNADWTAQARENLGTALKDAQGQLGNVVVDYDEGTSSDGSVVGQYENLFGTVADSVIEFQFFPGNRLPTKKRKDTFEWGVGPGIAEISSLKNADYALFINTYDSYGSAGRKALQIFSAMAGVSVTSGVHWGHAGLVDLKTGELVWLNADRQMGGDVRTPEGAIKRVTQLLEGFPGRMAGVPVAVK
;
A
#
# COMPACT_ATOMS: atom_id res chain seq x y z
N MET A 1 31.65 -63.30 12.54
CA MET A 1 30.83 -63.72 11.39
C MET A 1 29.39 -63.29 11.66
N MET A 2 28.94 -62.30 10.89
CA MET A 2 27.85 -61.38 11.24
C MET A 2 26.48 -62.04 11.10
N TYR A 3 25.72 -62.00 12.19
CA TYR A 3 24.38 -62.54 12.35
C TYR A 3 23.36 -61.85 11.42
N VAL A 4 22.52 -62.68 10.80
CA VAL A 4 21.09 -62.42 10.52
C VAL A 4 20.78 -61.36 9.45
N ARG A 5 20.79 -61.81 8.20
CA ARG A 5 20.05 -61.24 7.06
C ARG A 5 18.65 -61.84 7.02
N HIS A 6 17.69 -61.22 7.69
CA HIS A 6 16.24 -61.40 7.47
C HIS A 6 15.69 -59.98 7.22
N PHE A 7 15.52 -59.52 5.98
CA PHE A 7 14.36 -59.83 5.14
C PHE A 7 13.03 -59.80 5.91
N VAL A 8 12.74 -58.70 6.60
CA VAL A 8 11.37 -58.31 6.93
C VAL A 8 11.17 -56.84 6.53
N ARG A 9 10.44 -56.69 5.43
CA ARG A 9 9.83 -55.45 4.96
C ARG A 9 8.81 -54.98 6.01
N ALA A 10 9.12 -53.94 6.79
CA ALA A 10 8.13 -53.05 7.43
C ALA A 10 8.84 -51.96 8.24
N LEU A 11 9.05 -50.80 7.62
CA LEU A 11 9.22 -49.52 8.33
C LEU A 11 8.59 -48.47 7.40
N LEU A 12 7.25 -48.40 7.39
CA LEU A 12 6.48 -47.37 8.06
C LEU A 12 6.89 -45.95 7.63
N ALA A 13 6.22 -45.52 6.55
CA ALA A 13 5.49 -44.26 6.47
C ALA A 13 6.08 -43.09 7.31
N GLY A 14 7.05 -42.40 6.75
CA GLY A 14 7.33 -41.00 7.06
C GLY A 14 6.82 -40.13 5.92
N VAL A 15 5.51 -40.12 5.68
CA VAL A 15 4.87 -39.08 4.84
C VAL A 15 5.07 -37.78 5.60
N LEU A 16 6.08 -37.00 5.20
CA LEU A 16 6.19 -35.59 5.52
C LEU A 16 4.94 -34.92 4.94
N VAL A 17 3.91 -34.82 5.77
CA VAL A 17 2.83 -33.86 5.57
C VAL A 17 3.50 -32.51 5.62
N LEU A 18 3.86 -31.99 4.44
CA LEU A 18 4.00 -30.57 4.20
C LEU A 18 2.64 -29.99 4.56
N CYS A 19 2.48 -29.60 5.84
CA CYS A 19 1.51 -28.58 6.19
C CYS A 19 1.93 -27.33 5.44
N SER A 20 1.47 -27.22 4.20
CA SER A 20 1.30 -25.96 3.50
C SER A 20 0.40 -25.15 4.40
N ALA A 21 0.98 -24.42 5.37
CA ALA A 21 0.27 -23.33 6.00
C ALA A 21 -0.15 -22.46 4.82
N GLN A 22 -1.44 -22.47 4.50
CA GLN A 22 -1.98 -21.56 3.51
C GLN A 22 -1.65 -20.18 4.05
N VAL A 23 -0.66 -19.51 3.44
CA VAL A 23 -0.41 -18.11 3.70
C VAL A 23 -1.68 -17.42 3.24
N VAL A 24 -2.58 -17.14 4.19
CA VAL A 24 -3.77 -16.36 3.93
C VAL A 24 -3.25 -15.03 3.41
N ALA A 25 -3.50 -14.74 2.14
CA ALA A 25 -3.11 -13.47 1.56
C ALA A 25 -3.77 -12.37 2.40
N GLN A 26 -2.95 -11.53 3.03
CA GLN A 26 -3.45 -10.39 3.79
C GLN A 26 -4.25 -9.51 2.83
N GLU A 27 -5.46 -9.14 3.23
CA GLU A 27 -6.25 -8.17 2.48
C GLU A 27 -5.48 -6.85 2.43
N LYS A 28 -5.36 -6.27 1.23
CA LYS A 28 -4.66 -5.00 1.00
C LYS A 28 -5.53 -3.99 0.28
N THR A 29 -6.62 -4.44 -0.33
CA THR A 29 -7.54 -3.60 -1.09
C THR A 29 -8.92 -3.63 -0.46
N GLY A 30 -9.52 -2.45 -0.31
CA GLY A 30 -10.87 -2.23 0.15
C GLY A 30 -11.65 -1.47 -0.91
N ASN A 31 -12.86 -1.94 -1.19
CA ASN A 31 -13.76 -1.34 -2.19
C ASN A 31 -15.11 -1.10 -1.54
N LYS A 32 -15.68 0.09 -1.73
CA LYS A 32 -17.08 0.32 -1.39
C LYS A 32 -17.96 -0.59 -2.27
N PRO A 33 -18.85 -1.41 -1.69
CA PRO A 33 -19.70 -2.30 -2.45
C PRO A 33 -20.52 -1.56 -3.52
N GLY A 34 -20.54 -2.10 -4.74
CA GLY A 34 -21.24 -1.49 -5.88
C GLY A 34 -20.59 -0.25 -6.47
N PHE A 35 -19.44 0.20 -5.94
CA PHE A 35 -18.71 1.33 -6.50
C PHE A 35 -17.96 0.93 -7.77
N SER A 36 -18.06 1.77 -8.80
CA SER A 36 -17.27 1.67 -10.02
C SER A 36 -17.09 3.06 -10.63
N LEU A 37 -15.93 3.32 -11.22
CA LEU A 37 -15.72 4.52 -11.99
C LEU A 37 -15.95 4.23 -13.47
N LYS A 38 -16.93 4.89 -14.08
CA LYS A 38 -17.08 4.86 -15.53
C LYS A 38 -15.94 5.67 -16.16
N PRO A 39 -15.18 5.12 -17.13
CA PRO A 39 -14.12 5.87 -17.79
C PRO A 39 -14.65 7.15 -18.48
N GLY A 40 -13.89 8.23 -18.36
CA GLY A 40 -14.17 9.52 -19.00
C GLY A 40 -15.30 10.33 -18.36
N THR A 41 -15.87 9.89 -17.23
CA THR A 41 -17.04 10.56 -16.64
C THR A 41 -16.73 11.40 -15.42
N VAL A 42 -15.56 11.21 -14.80
CA VAL A 42 -15.22 11.89 -13.54
C VAL A 42 -13.91 12.67 -13.62
N ARG A 43 -13.80 13.71 -12.81
CA ARG A 43 -12.56 14.45 -12.58
C ARG A 43 -11.99 14.10 -11.21
N ILE A 44 -10.76 13.61 -11.20
CA ILE A 44 -10.03 13.18 -10.01
C ILE A 44 -8.90 14.17 -9.77
N VAL A 45 -8.82 14.71 -8.55
CA VAL A 45 -7.67 15.50 -8.12
C VAL A 45 -6.68 14.56 -7.44
N LEU A 46 -5.46 14.46 -7.95
CA LEU A 46 -4.35 13.85 -7.24
C LEU A 46 -3.83 14.84 -6.20
N MET A 47 -4.10 14.55 -4.94
CA MET A 47 -3.55 15.31 -3.81
C MET A 47 -2.04 15.14 -3.77
N ARG A 48 -1.32 16.10 -3.18
CA ARG A 48 0.14 16.00 -3.08
C ARG A 48 0.51 14.70 -2.36
N PRO A 49 1.30 13.81 -2.98
CA PRO A 49 1.69 12.59 -2.31
C PRO A 49 2.59 12.86 -1.09
N THR A 50 2.28 12.23 0.04
CA THR A 50 3.17 12.25 1.20
C THR A 50 4.24 11.18 1.04
N ILE A 51 5.47 11.61 0.73
CA ILE A 51 6.62 10.72 0.47
C ILE A 51 7.69 10.96 1.53
N ARG A 52 8.11 9.89 2.22
CA ARG A 52 9.15 9.91 3.25
C ARG A 52 10.12 8.75 3.04
N VAL A 53 11.41 9.05 2.98
CA VAL A 53 12.45 8.03 2.83
C VAL A 53 13.51 8.19 3.90
N GLY A 54 14.00 7.08 4.45
CA GLY A 54 15.03 7.05 5.46
C GLY A 54 15.91 5.80 5.41
N GLU A 55 16.81 5.73 6.37
CA GLU A 55 17.66 4.58 6.64
C GLU A 55 17.24 3.91 7.96
N GLN A 56 17.20 2.59 8.00
CA GLN A 56 16.98 1.83 9.23
C GLN A 56 18.32 1.41 9.83
N SER A 57 18.64 1.96 10.99
CA SER A 57 19.84 1.62 11.75
C SER A 57 19.83 0.15 12.21
N THR A 58 20.99 -0.35 12.63
CA THR A 58 21.13 -1.69 13.24
C THR A 58 20.20 -1.88 14.44
N GLY A 59 19.99 -0.82 15.24
CA GLY A 59 19.08 -0.81 16.38
C GLY A 59 17.59 -0.72 16.02
N GLY A 60 17.24 -0.66 14.72
CA GLY A 60 15.86 -0.58 14.25
C GLY A 60 15.27 0.83 14.21
N MET A 61 16.02 1.85 14.65
CA MET A 61 15.60 3.25 14.56
C MET A 61 15.64 3.72 13.12
N ASN A 62 14.63 4.48 12.70
CA ASN A 62 14.61 5.14 11.40
C ASN A 62 15.26 6.52 11.45
N GLU A 63 16.17 6.77 10.52
CA GLU A 63 16.86 8.02 10.32
C GLU A 63 16.37 8.65 9.00
N PRO A 64 15.61 9.76 9.04
CA PRO A 64 15.14 10.43 7.82
C PRO A 64 16.30 10.85 6.92
N ASN A 65 16.14 10.66 5.60
CA ASN A 65 17.14 11.05 4.61
C ASN A 65 16.52 12.02 3.60
N ALA A 66 17.00 13.27 3.59
CA ALA A 66 16.46 14.33 2.76
C ALA A 66 16.73 14.09 1.27
N ASP A 67 17.94 13.67 0.90
CA ASP A 67 18.33 13.44 -0.49
C ASP A 67 17.54 12.27 -1.09
N TRP A 68 17.40 11.17 -0.36
CA TRP A 68 16.59 10.04 -0.79
C TRP A 68 15.11 10.41 -0.88
N THR A 69 14.61 11.26 0.03
CA THR A 69 13.23 11.76 -0.04
C THR A 69 13.03 12.64 -1.27
N ALA A 70 13.98 13.52 -1.60
CA ALA A 70 13.92 14.35 -2.80
C ALA A 70 13.95 13.51 -4.08
N GLN A 71 14.88 12.55 -4.17
CA GLN A 71 14.99 11.63 -5.30
C GLN A 71 13.72 10.79 -5.48
N ALA A 72 13.15 10.29 -4.38
CA ALA A 72 11.89 9.55 -4.42
C ALA A 72 10.72 10.40 -4.88
N ARG A 73 10.63 11.66 -4.46
CA ARG A 73 9.59 12.59 -4.93
C ARG A 73 9.67 12.82 -6.44
N GLU A 74 10.87 12.99 -6.98
CA GLU A 74 11.07 13.16 -8.42
C GLU A 74 10.67 11.90 -9.20
N ASN A 75 11.20 10.74 -8.80
CA ASN A 75 10.91 9.47 -9.48
C ASN A 75 9.44 9.08 -9.39
N LEU A 76 8.83 9.17 -8.20
CA LEU A 76 7.41 8.84 -8.00
C LEU A 76 6.52 9.87 -8.69
N GLY A 77 6.89 11.16 -8.70
CA GLY A 77 6.16 12.19 -9.43
C GLY A 77 6.11 11.89 -10.93
N THR A 78 7.25 11.51 -11.52
CA THR A 78 7.32 11.09 -12.93
C THR A 78 6.46 9.85 -13.19
N ALA A 79 6.64 8.79 -12.39
CA ALA A 79 5.88 7.55 -12.54
C ALA A 79 4.36 7.74 -12.35
N LEU A 80 3.95 8.64 -11.45
CA LEU A 80 2.55 8.98 -11.24
C LEU A 80 1.98 9.71 -12.45
N LYS A 81 2.69 10.71 -13.01
CA LYS A 81 2.26 11.40 -14.23
C LYS A 81 2.04 10.44 -15.39
N ASP A 82 2.95 9.48 -15.58
CA ASP A 82 2.82 8.45 -16.61
C ASP A 82 1.61 7.52 -16.35
N ALA A 83 1.35 7.20 -15.08
CA ALA A 83 0.22 6.36 -14.69
C ALA A 83 -1.14 7.08 -14.79
N GLN A 84 -1.20 8.41 -14.62
CA GLN A 84 -2.45 9.20 -14.64
C GLN A 84 -3.24 8.99 -15.94
N GLY A 85 -2.57 8.99 -17.09
CA GLY A 85 -3.21 8.75 -18.38
C GLY A 85 -3.83 7.36 -18.54
N GLN A 86 -3.47 6.41 -17.67
CA GLN A 86 -3.95 5.03 -17.71
C GLN A 86 -5.13 4.78 -16.75
N LEU A 87 -5.54 5.77 -15.96
CA LEU A 87 -6.62 5.64 -14.97
C LEU A 87 -8.03 5.80 -15.57
N GLY A 88 -8.11 6.03 -16.88
CA GLY A 88 -9.36 6.08 -17.64
C GLY A 88 -10.24 7.30 -17.35
N ASN A 89 -9.78 8.26 -16.55
CA ASN A 89 -10.51 9.47 -16.17
C ASN A 89 -9.58 10.68 -16.20
N VAL A 90 -10.16 11.88 -16.15
CA VAL A 90 -9.38 13.11 -16.06
C VAL A 90 -8.74 13.17 -14.68
N VAL A 91 -7.42 13.05 -14.61
CA VAL A 91 -6.66 13.24 -13.38
C VAL A 91 -5.88 14.53 -13.49
N VAL A 92 -5.98 15.37 -12.47
CA VAL A 92 -5.25 16.64 -12.38
C VAL A 92 -4.52 16.70 -11.06
N ASP A 93 -3.30 17.24 -11.07
CA ASP A 93 -2.57 17.49 -9.83
C ASP A 93 -3.24 18.60 -9.04
N TYR A 94 -3.25 18.47 -7.72
CA TYR A 94 -3.67 19.52 -6.81
C TYR A 94 -2.69 20.71 -6.90
N ASP A 95 -3.22 21.91 -7.14
CA ASP A 95 -2.43 23.14 -7.19
C ASP A 95 -2.51 23.89 -5.86
N GLU A 96 -1.43 23.81 -5.09
CA GLU A 96 -1.31 24.52 -3.82
C GLU A 96 -1.20 26.05 -4.00
N GLY A 97 -0.61 26.52 -5.09
CA GLY A 97 -0.25 27.93 -5.28
C GLY A 97 -1.45 28.85 -5.53
N THR A 98 -2.59 28.27 -5.91
CA THR A 98 -3.82 29.01 -6.25
C THR A 98 -4.89 28.94 -5.17
N SER A 99 -4.66 28.20 -4.07
CA SER A 99 -5.66 27.99 -3.01
C SER A 99 -5.28 28.65 -1.68
N SER A 100 -6.26 29.25 -1.00
CA SER A 100 -6.13 29.64 0.41
C SER A 100 -6.30 28.45 1.38
N ASP A 101 -6.57 27.26 0.86
CA ASP A 101 -7.05 26.10 1.62
C ASP A 101 -5.90 25.20 2.13
N GLY A 102 -4.64 25.56 1.89
CA GLY A 102 -3.48 24.70 2.11
C GLY A 102 -3.39 24.08 3.52
N SER A 103 -3.76 24.83 4.57
CA SER A 103 -3.75 24.31 5.94
C SER A 103 -4.81 23.24 6.20
N VAL A 104 -5.99 23.38 5.59
CA VAL A 104 -7.10 22.41 5.69
C VAL A 104 -6.81 21.19 4.84
N VAL A 105 -6.25 21.39 3.64
CA VAL A 105 -5.82 20.29 2.78
C VAL A 105 -4.77 19.42 3.45
N GLY A 106 -3.75 20.03 4.09
CA GLY A 106 -2.76 19.28 4.86
C GLY A 106 -3.38 18.50 6.04
N GLN A 107 -4.47 18.98 6.64
CA GLN A 107 -5.20 18.21 7.66
C GLN A 107 -5.87 16.98 7.04
N TYR A 108 -6.47 17.10 5.86
CA TYR A 108 -7.08 15.97 5.16
C TYR A 108 -6.06 14.93 4.68
N GLU A 109 -4.85 15.34 4.30
CA GLU A 109 -3.76 14.41 3.96
C GLU A 109 -3.35 13.55 5.17
N ASN A 110 -3.21 14.17 6.35
CA ASN A 110 -2.93 13.46 7.60
C ASN A 110 -4.11 12.58 8.05
N LEU A 111 -5.33 13.09 7.91
CA LEU A 111 -6.54 12.36 8.23
C LEU A 111 -6.69 11.12 7.34
N PHE A 112 -6.42 11.24 6.04
CA PHE A 112 -6.39 10.10 5.12
C PHE A 112 -5.41 9.02 5.59
N GLY A 113 -4.18 9.41 5.98
CA GLY A 113 -3.19 8.46 6.51
C GLY A 113 -3.71 7.70 7.73
N THR A 114 -4.36 8.40 8.66
CA THR A 114 -4.96 7.81 9.88
C THR A 114 -6.12 6.88 9.56
N VAL A 115 -6.97 7.25 8.59
CA VAL A 115 -8.07 6.40 8.12
C VAL A 115 -7.52 5.14 7.45
N ALA A 116 -6.49 5.25 6.60
CA ALA A 116 -5.85 4.10 5.96
C ALA A 116 -5.25 3.13 7.00
N ASP A 117 -4.54 3.65 8.01
CA ASP A 117 -4.01 2.82 9.11
C ASP A 117 -5.13 2.13 9.90
N SER A 118 -6.24 2.84 10.14
CA SER A 118 -7.43 2.26 10.79
C SER A 118 -8.08 1.16 9.96
N VAL A 119 -8.14 1.32 8.64
CA VAL A 119 -8.64 0.28 7.73
C VAL A 119 -7.72 -0.95 7.78
N ILE A 120 -6.39 -0.77 7.74
CA ILE A 120 -5.46 -1.90 7.86
C ILE A 120 -5.72 -2.68 9.15
N GLU A 121 -5.75 -1.96 10.28
CA GLU A 121 -5.89 -2.54 11.61
C GLU A 121 -7.26 -3.21 11.83
N PHE A 122 -8.34 -2.50 11.49
CA PHE A 122 -9.69 -2.88 11.89
C PHE A 122 -10.55 -3.47 10.77
N GLN A 123 -10.07 -3.50 9.53
CA GLN A 123 -10.73 -4.14 8.39
C GLN A 123 -9.87 -5.26 7.80
N PHE A 124 -8.62 -4.99 7.45
CA PHE A 124 -7.80 -5.95 6.72
C PHE A 124 -7.16 -7.03 7.60
N PHE A 125 -6.91 -6.72 8.87
CA PHE A 125 -6.40 -7.70 9.83
C PHE A 125 -7.55 -8.43 10.53
N PRO A 126 -7.87 -9.70 10.18
CA PRO A 126 -9.08 -10.37 10.67
C PRO A 126 -9.14 -10.49 12.19
N GLY A 127 -7.99 -10.59 12.86
CA GLY A 127 -7.87 -10.69 14.32
C GLY A 127 -8.38 -9.46 15.06
N ASN A 128 -8.27 -8.26 14.46
CA ASN A 128 -8.59 -7.00 15.11
C ASN A 128 -9.88 -6.35 14.56
N ARG A 129 -10.60 -7.03 13.66
CA ARG A 129 -11.84 -6.49 13.07
C ARG A 129 -12.85 -6.05 14.12
N LEU A 130 -13.25 -4.78 14.05
CA LEU A 130 -14.30 -4.23 14.91
C LEU A 130 -15.64 -4.96 14.68
N PRO A 131 -16.48 -5.17 15.70
CA PRO A 131 -17.77 -5.88 15.53
C PRO A 131 -18.64 -5.34 14.39
N THR A 132 -18.68 -4.02 14.20
CA THR A 132 -19.44 -3.35 13.14
C THR A 132 -18.82 -3.53 11.74
N LYS A 133 -17.55 -3.90 11.65
CA LYS A 133 -16.78 -4.12 10.41
C LYS A 133 -16.61 -5.60 10.02
N LYS A 134 -17.16 -6.52 10.83
CA LYS A 134 -17.15 -7.96 10.56
C LYS A 134 -18.15 -8.40 9.48
N ARG A 135 -19.09 -7.52 9.11
CA ARG A 135 -20.10 -7.83 8.07
C ARG A 135 -19.41 -8.02 6.73
N LYS A 136 -19.79 -9.10 6.03
CA LYS A 136 -19.34 -9.33 4.65
C LYS A 136 -19.78 -8.16 3.78
N ASP A 137 -18.96 -7.84 2.78
CA ASP A 137 -19.26 -6.80 1.79
C ASP A 137 -19.59 -5.44 2.43
N THR A 138 -18.84 -5.05 3.46
CA THR A 138 -18.94 -3.70 4.04
C THR A 138 -17.59 -2.99 3.99
N PHE A 139 -17.61 -1.77 3.46
CA PHE A 139 -16.47 -0.87 3.44
C PHE A 139 -16.98 0.55 3.70
N GLU A 140 -17.20 0.83 4.97
CA GLU A 140 -17.80 2.07 5.47
C GLU A 140 -16.69 2.88 6.17
N TRP A 141 -15.88 3.57 5.40
CA TRP A 141 -14.79 4.41 5.88
C TRP A 141 -14.84 5.76 5.19
N GLY A 142 -14.22 6.78 5.77
CA GLY A 142 -14.23 8.11 5.20
C GLY A 142 -13.44 9.11 6.02
N VAL A 143 -13.12 10.22 5.38
CA VAL A 143 -12.52 11.41 6.00
C VAL A 143 -13.59 12.41 6.47
N GLY A 144 -14.86 12.11 6.20
CA GLY A 144 -16.01 12.90 6.64
C GLY A 144 -16.40 14.01 5.67
N PRO A 145 -17.65 14.50 5.76
CA PRO A 145 -18.26 15.36 4.74
C PRO A 145 -17.65 16.75 4.61
N GLY A 146 -16.85 17.20 5.60
CA GLY A 146 -16.20 18.52 5.57
C GLY A 146 -15.26 18.74 4.39
N ILE A 147 -14.82 17.68 3.70
CA ILE A 147 -13.96 17.80 2.51
C ILE A 147 -14.69 18.51 1.36
N ALA A 148 -16.02 18.45 1.33
CA ALA A 148 -16.86 19.12 0.34
C ALA A 148 -16.77 20.66 0.41
N GLU A 149 -16.35 21.19 1.56
CA GLU A 149 -16.23 22.64 1.79
C GLU A 149 -14.94 23.23 1.23
N ILE A 150 -13.96 22.39 0.83
CA ILE A 150 -12.68 22.84 0.30
C ILE A 150 -12.87 23.45 -1.09
N SER A 151 -12.68 24.75 -1.18
CA SER A 151 -12.97 25.53 -2.38
C SER A 151 -12.14 25.08 -3.59
N SER A 152 -10.86 24.76 -3.37
CA SER A 152 -9.95 24.28 -4.42
C SER A 152 -10.31 22.92 -5.01
N LEU A 153 -11.22 22.16 -4.37
CA LEU A 153 -11.63 20.82 -4.82
C LEU A 153 -13.02 20.80 -5.49
N LYS A 154 -13.77 21.91 -5.48
CA LYS A 154 -15.18 21.97 -5.94
C LYS A 154 -15.44 21.52 -7.38
N ASN A 155 -14.44 21.62 -8.25
CA ASN A 155 -14.56 21.20 -9.65
C ASN A 155 -14.17 19.74 -9.87
N ALA A 156 -13.98 18.95 -8.82
CA ALA A 156 -13.62 17.54 -8.91
C ALA A 156 -14.65 16.67 -8.20
N ASP A 157 -14.77 15.42 -8.65
CA ASP A 157 -15.68 14.44 -8.08
C ASP A 157 -15.00 13.62 -6.97
N TYR A 158 -13.70 13.36 -7.14
CA TYR A 158 -12.91 12.56 -6.20
C TYR A 158 -11.54 13.17 -5.93
N ALA A 159 -11.01 12.91 -4.74
CA ALA A 159 -9.61 13.12 -4.40
C ALA A 159 -8.88 11.77 -4.29
N LEU A 160 -7.75 11.65 -4.97
CA LEU A 160 -6.82 10.53 -4.85
C LEU A 160 -5.69 10.95 -3.91
N PHE A 161 -5.59 10.26 -2.77
CA PHE A 161 -4.51 10.46 -1.80
C PHE A 161 -3.48 9.35 -1.93
N ILE A 162 -2.21 9.70 -1.78
CA ILE A 162 -1.09 8.75 -1.81
C ILE A 162 -0.13 9.05 -0.66
N ASN A 163 0.11 8.06 0.19
CA ASN A 163 1.11 8.13 1.26
C ASN A 163 2.08 6.96 1.07
N THR A 164 3.37 7.22 1.12
CA THR A 164 4.37 6.14 1.05
C THR A 164 5.57 6.45 1.92
N TYR A 165 6.13 5.38 2.46
CA TYR A 165 7.26 5.43 3.36
C TYR A 165 8.20 4.27 3.09
N ASP A 166 9.48 4.61 3.03
CA ASP A 166 10.57 3.66 2.87
C ASP A 166 11.65 3.91 3.91
N SER A 167 12.14 2.83 4.51
CA SER A 167 13.30 2.85 5.38
C SER A 167 14.22 1.70 4.95
N TYR A 168 15.34 2.03 4.31
CA TYR A 168 16.29 1.05 3.79
C TYR A 168 17.32 0.68 4.86
N GLY A 169 17.64 -0.60 5.02
CA GLY A 169 18.62 -1.00 6.03
C GLY A 169 20.02 -0.44 5.79
N SER A 170 20.58 0.14 6.85
CA SER A 170 22.00 0.50 6.93
C SER A 170 22.91 -0.69 6.66
N ALA A 171 24.18 -0.42 6.38
CA ALA A 171 25.19 -1.46 6.23
C ALA A 171 25.26 -2.37 7.47
N GLY A 172 25.23 -1.78 8.67
CA GLY A 172 25.21 -2.53 9.93
C GLY A 172 23.97 -3.42 10.09
N ARG A 173 22.78 -2.94 9.71
CA ARG A 173 21.55 -3.75 9.74
C ARG A 173 21.60 -4.91 8.74
N LYS A 174 22.14 -4.70 7.55
CA LYS A 174 22.34 -5.77 6.55
C LYS A 174 23.31 -6.83 7.06
N ALA A 175 24.41 -6.42 7.70
CA ALA A 175 25.32 -7.36 8.36
C ALA A 175 24.62 -8.15 9.48
N LEU A 176 23.84 -7.46 10.33
CA LEU A 176 23.04 -8.11 11.38
C LEU A 176 22.06 -9.14 10.79
N GLN A 177 21.42 -8.84 9.66
CA GLN A 177 20.51 -9.78 9.00
C GLN A 177 21.23 -11.08 8.60
N ILE A 178 22.44 -10.99 8.07
CA ILE A 178 23.26 -12.16 7.68
C ILE A 178 23.60 -13.00 8.92
N PHE A 179 24.11 -12.38 9.98
CA PHE A 179 24.48 -13.09 11.21
C PHE A 179 23.26 -13.70 11.93
N SER A 180 22.14 -12.97 11.95
CA SER A 180 20.89 -13.46 12.55
C SER A 180 20.35 -14.67 11.80
N ALA A 181 20.41 -14.66 10.46
CA ALA A 181 19.99 -15.79 9.63
C ALA A 181 20.82 -17.05 9.92
N MET A 182 22.13 -16.91 10.14
CA MET A 182 22.99 -18.03 10.57
C MET A 182 22.60 -18.58 11.94
N ALA A 183 22.04 -17.74 12.81
CA ALA A 183 21.50 -18.13 14.11
C ALA A 183 20.03 -18.60 14.05
N GLY A 184 19.44 -18.72 12.86
CA GLY A 184 18.04 -19.13 12.68
C GLY A 184 16.99 -18.04 12.97
N VAL A 185 17.42 -16.78 13.11
CA VAL A 185 16.56 -15.63 13.40
C VAL A 185 16.42 -14.75 12.15
N SER A 186 15.19 -14.44 11.76
CA SER A 186 14.93 -13.52 10.64
C SER A 186 14.86 -12.06 11.11
N VAL A 187 15.53 -11.17 10.38
CA VAL A 187 15.48 -9.72 10.59
C VAL A 187 15.09 -9.08 9.27
N THR A 188 14.12 -8.16 9.29
CA THR A 188 13.72 -7.41 8.09
C THR A 188 14.80 -6.41 7.73
N SER A 189 15.15 -6.34 6.45
CA SER A 189 16.18 -5.40 5.95
C SER A 189 15.71 -3.95 5.96
N GLY A 190 14.40 -3.69 6.02
CA GLY A 190 13.83 -2.36 5.98
C GLY A 190 12.32 -2.38 6.21
N VAL A 191 11.70 -1.21 6.07
CA VAL A 191 10.25 -1.01 6.18
C VAL A 191 9.78 -0.30 4.94
N HIS A 192 8.80 -0.87 4.24
CA HIS A 192 8.29 -0.34 2.98
C HIS A 192 6.76 -0.45 2.98
N TRP A 193 6.07 0.67 3.11
CA TRP A 193 4.61 0.69 3.06
C TRP A 193 4.07 1.81 2.18
N GLY A 194 2.85 1.65 1.74
CA GLY A 194 2.19 2.63 0.89
C GLY A 194 0.69 2.46 0.89
N HIS A 195 0.00 3.59 0.80
CA HIS A 195 -1.45 3.69 0.71
C HIS A 195 -1.80 4.55 -0.50
N ALA A 196 -2.78 4.12 -1.28
CA ALA A 196 -3.47 4.94 -2.26
C ALA A 196 -4.97 4.80 -2.02
N GLY A 197 -5.70 5.91 -1.96
CA GLY A 197 -7.13 5.87 -1.68
C GLY A 197 -7.90 6.95 -2.40
N LEU A 198 -9.10 6.59 -2.83
CA LEU A 198 -10.01 7.46 -3.55
C LEU A 198 -11.15 7.86 -2.62
N VAL A 199 -11.31 9.17 -2.44
CA VAL A 199 -12.33 9.77 -1.58
C VAL A 199 -13.35 10.51 -2.44
N ASP A 200 -14.63 10.26 -2.22
CA ASP A 200 -15.73 11.03 -2.82
C ASP A 200 -15.76 12.44 -2.20
N LEU A 201 -15.65 13.48 -3.03
CA LEU A 201 -15.55 14.85 -2.55
C LEU A 201 -16.89 15.44 -2.08
N LYS A 202 -18.02 14.81 -2.42
CA LYS A 202 -19.36 15.25 -1.96
C LYS A 202 -19.68 14.68 -0.58
N THR A 203 -19.30 13.43 -0.33
CA THR A 203 -19.67 12.72 0.91
C THR A 203 -18.52 12.58 1.90
N GLY A 204 -17.27 12.68 1.43
CA GLY A 204 -16.07 12.36 2.22
C GLY A 204 -15.86 10.88 2.48
N GLU A 205 -16.58 10.01 1.78
CA GLU A 205 -16.44 8.56 1.91
C GLU A 205 -15.20 8.05 1.16
N LEU A 206 -14.49 7.12 1.78
CA LEU A 206 -13.42 6.37 1.16
C LEU A 206 -14.05 5.26 0.30
N VAL A 207 -14.04 5.44 -1.00
CA VAL A 207 -14.71 4.54 -1.96
C VAL A 207 -13.79 3.43 -2.46
N TRP A 208 -12.48 3.66 -2.38
CA TRP A 208 -11.44 2.68 -2.70
C TRP A 208 -10.20 2.94 -1.86
N LEU A 209 -9.53 1.88 -1.43
CA LEU A 209 -8.23 1.93 -0.77
C LEU A 209 -7.40 0.74 -1.25
N ASN A 210 -6.15 1.00 -1.58
CA ASN A 210 -5.10 0.00 -1.59
C ASN A 210 -4.03 0.40 -0.56
N ALA A 211 -3.76 -0.49 0.39
CA ALA A 211 -2.87 -0.25 1.51
C ALA A 211 -2.02 -1.49 1.79
N ASP A 212 -0.72 -1.39 1.57
CA ASP A 212 0.22 -2.49 1.71
C ASP A 212 1.37 -2.12 2.65
N ARG A 213 1.70 -3.04 3.57
CA ARG A 213 2.87 -2.95 4.46
C ARG A 213 4.13 -3.61 3.89
N GLN A 214 4.04 -4.12 2.65
CA GLN A 214 5.10 -4.78 1.92
C GLN A 214 5.19 -4.23 0.50
N MET A 215 5.34 -2.91 0.39
CA MET A 215 5.50 -2.26 -0.90
C MET A 215 6.86 -2.59 -1.52
N GLY A 216 6.85 -2.92 -2.80
CA GLY A 216 8.05 -3.21 -3.58
C GLY A 216 8.58 -1.99 -4.33
N GLY A 217 9.76 -2.15 -4.94
CA GLY A 217 10.44 -1.11 -5.71
C GLY A 217 11.28 -0.19 -4.84
N ASP A 218 12.51 0.07 -5.27
CA ASP A 218 13.35 1.10 -4.66
C ASP A 218 12.98 2.46 -5.24
N VAL A 219 12.28 3.29 -4.45
CA VAL A 219 11.76 4.58 -4.94
C VAL A 219 12.86 5.59 -5.27
N ARG A 220 14.10 5.30 -4.87
CA ARG A 220 15.28 6.10 -5.23
C ARG A 220 15.71 5.86 -6.68
N THR A 221 15.19 4.82 -7.35
CA THR A 221 15.42 4.60 -8.79
C THR A 221 14.12 4.79 -9.60
N PRO A 222 14.23 5.19 -10.87
CA PRO A 222 13.06 5.31 -11.75
C PRO A 222 12.26 4.00 -11.88
N GLU A 223 12.94 2.87 -12.08
CA GLU A 223 12.29 1.56 -12.27
C GLU A 223 11.57 1.10 -11.00
N GLY A 224 12.18 1.33 -9.84
CA GLY A 224 11.57 1.02 -8.56
C GLY A 224 10.35 1.90 -8.26
N ALA A 225 10.38 3.18 -8.65
CA ALA A 225 9.23 4.07 -8.56
C ALA A 225 8.06 3.65 -9.47
N ILE A 226 8.33 3.20 -10.70
CA ILE A 226 7.30 2.64 -11.60
C ILE A 226 6.65 1.41 -10.97
N LYS A 227 7.46 0.50 -10.42
CA LYS A 227 6.94 -0.67 -9.70
C LYS A 227 6.09 -0.26 -8.49
N ARG A 228 6.55 0.73 -7.72
CA ARG A 228 5.82 1.26 -6.56
C ARG A 228 4.46 1.83 -6.95
N VAL A 229 4.41 2.70 -7.95
CA VAL A 229 3.16 3.32 -8.43
C VAL A 229 2.22 2.26 -9.00
N THR A 230 2.75 1.30 -9.73
CA THR A 230 1.96 0.16 -10.24
C THR A 230 1.27 -0.57 -9.09
N GLN A 231 2.03 -0.94 -8.06
CA GLN A 231 1.51 -1.63 -6.88
C GLN A 231 0.52 -0.76 -6.10
N LEU A 232 0.80 0.54 -5.91
CA LEU A 232 -0.11 1.50 -5.27
C LEU A 232 -1.47 1.57 -5.98
N LEU A 233 -1.48 1.56 -7.31
CA LEU A 233 -2.68 1.65 -8.14
C LEU A 233 -3.28 0.28 -8.52
N GLU A 234 -2.86 -0.81 -7.87
CA GLU A 234 -3.48 -2.13 -8.04
C GLU A 234 -4.95 -2.12 -7.59
N GLY A 235 -5.83 -2.66 -8.42
CA GLY A 235 -7.26 -2.69 -8.14
C GLY A 235 -7.97 -1.34 -8.25
N PHE A 236 -7.34 -0.31 -8.81
CA PHE A 236 -7.97 1.00 -9.01
C PHE A 236 -9.26 0.89 -9.86
N PRO A 237 -10.39 1.50 -9.43
CA PRO A 237 -11.72 1.24 -9.98
C PRO A 237 -12.03 1.89 -11.33
N GLY A 238 -11.10 2.68 -11.90
CA GLY A 238 -11.26 3.35 -13.21
C GLY A 238 -10.46 2.73 -14.36
N ARG A 239 -9.64 1.71 -14.11
CA ARG A 239 -8.85 1.05 -15.16
C ARG A 239 -9.77 0.18 -16.03
N MET A 240 -9.70 0.30 -17.36
CA MET A 240 -10.33 -0.67 -18.25
C MET A 240 -9.74 -2.07 -18.00
N ALA A 241 -10.60 -3.07 -17.82
CA ALA A 241 -10.20 -4.47 -17.74
C ALA A 241 -9.40 -4.86 -19.00
N GLY A 242 -8.08 -4.96 -18.86
CA GLY A 242 -7.17 -5.26 -19.96
C GLY A 242 -5.77 -5.75 -19.54
N VAL A 243 -5.53 -5.92 -18.24
CA VAL A 243 -4.38 -6.70 -17.75
C VAL A 243 -4.95 -7.93 -17.06
N PRO A 244 -4.72 -9.15 -17.57
CA PRO A 244 -5.12 -10.36 -16.89
C PRO A 244 -4.50 -10.36 -15.49
N VAL A 245 -5.33 -10.39 -14.47
CA VAL A 245 -4.89 -10.82 -13.15
C VAL A 245 -4.46 -12.27 -13.33
N ALA A 246 -3.16 -12.55 -13.18
CA ALA A 246 -2.65 -13.90 -13.17
C ALA A 246 -3.32 -14.62 -11.99
N VAL A 247 -4.34 -15.41 -12.31
CA VAL A 247 -4.92 -16.39 -11.40
C VAL A 247 -3.83 -17.43 -11.16
N LYS A 248 -3.36 -17.50 -9.91
CA LYS A 248 -2.57 -18.63 -9.43
C LYS A 248 -3.47 -19.84 -9.23
#